data_AF-A0A670YAK1-F1
#
_entry.id   AF-A0A670YAK1-F1
#
_cell.length_a   1.000
_cell.length_b   1.000
_cell.length_c   1.000
_cell.angle_alpha   90.00
_cell.angle_beta   90.00
_cell.angle_gamma   90.00
#
_symmetry.space_group_name_H-M   'P 1'
#
loop_
_entity.id
_entity.type
_entity.pdbx_description
1 polymer ?
#
loop_
_entity_poly.entity_id
_entity_poly.type
_entity_poly.pdbx_seq_one_letter_code
_entity_poly.pdbx_strand_id
1 'polypeptide(L)'
;MPRSNSFTTNMRIRFPVLAVILQVIIIILFGIFVRYQSTDRWHPPSVNMGLYPIFQDVHVMIFIGFGFLMTFLKKYGFGSVGINFLIAALGLQWGILLQGFWHMESNNIHNTIESMINADFSTAAVLISFGAILGKTSPVQMLILTIFEITIFVCNEHLVVNVLKATDTGASMTIHTFGAYFGLAVARFLYRPGLKNGHPKEGSVYHSDLFAMIGTLFLWLFWPSFNSAIAKSSEEQQRAIMNTYFSLAACTVTTFALSILVEHRGKLDMVHIQNATLAGGVAVGSCADLNILPVGALLIGSIAGIISVVGYKYLSPLLASKLKIQDTCGVHNLHGLPGLLGGIASIIAAALQVNSNVSVGMQAAALGCSVAIALVGGAFTGLIVSLPFLGQPPDENCYDDSVYWEIPIEGGAPLENNIVYEDDPSKLTVEA
;
A
#
# COMPACT_ATOMS: atom_id res chain seq x y z
N MET A 1 -1.49 -41.52 12.29
CA MET A 1 -0.86 -40.63 11.28
C MET A 1 0.03 -39.65 12.02
N PRO A 2 1.31 -39.45 11.63
CA PRO A 2 2.15 -38.47 12.28
C PRO A 2 1.59 -37.07 11.98
N ARG A 3 1.31 -36.27 13.00
CA ARG A 3 0.97 -34.84 12.83
C ARG A 3 2.17 -34.17 12.15
N SER A 4 1.99 -33.69 10.92
CA SER A 4 3.03 -32.90 10.27
C SER A 4 3.22 -31.61 11.07
N ASN A 5 4.47 -31.26 11.40
CA ASN A 5 4.87 -29.99 11.99
C ASN A 5 4.64 -28.78 11.04
N SER A 6 3.73 -28.89 10.05
CA SER A 6 3.59 -27.92 8.96
C SER A 6 2.80 -26.65 9.31
N PHE A 7 2.34 -26.49 10.56
CA PHE A 7 1.51 -25.36 11.00
C PHE A 7 1.99 -24.68 12.28
N THR A 8 3.28 -24.80 12.61
CA THR A 8 3.83 -23.99 13.71
C THR A 8 3.87 -22.52 13.29
N THR A 9 3.04 -21.70 13.95
CA THR A 9 3.03 -20.23 13.87
C THR A 9 4.03 -19.59 14.84
N ASN A 10 4.79 -20.39 15.60
CA ASN A 10 5.79 -19.87 16.54
C ASN A 10 6.90 -19.13 15.78
N MET A 11 7.04 -17.84 16.07
CA MET A 11 7.97 -16.92 15.42
C MET A 11 9.29 -16.73 16.15
N ARG A 12 9.48 -17.34 17.33
CA ARG A 12 10.62 -17.08 18.25
C ARG A 12 12.00 -17.18 17.59
N ILE A 13 12.16 -18.05 16.59
CA ILE A 13 13.41 -18.20 15.84
C ILE A 13 13.29 -17.63 14.43
N ARG A 14 12.24 -17.99 13.69
CA ARG A 14 12.11 -17.66 12.26
C ARG A 14 12.13 -16.16 12.00
N PHE A 15 11.36 -15.41 12.79
CA PHE A 15 11.23 -13.98 12.60
C PHE A 15 12.51 -13.22 12.99
N PRO A 16 13.05 -13.36 14.22
CA PRO A 16 14.27 -12.64 14.59
C PRO A 16 15.47 -12.96 13.69
N VAL A 17 15.64 -14.22 13.31
CA VAL A 17 16.76 -14.62 12.43
C VAL A 17 16.67 -13.89 11.08
N LEU A 18 15.51 -13.95 10.41
CA LEU A 18 15.36 -13.27 9.12
C LEU A 18 15.48 -11.74 9.26
N ALA A 19 14.81 -11.15 10.25
CA ALA A 19 14.82 -9.70 10.48
C ALA A 19 16.24 -9.18 10.76
N VAL A 20 17.00 -9.86 11.64
CA VAL A 20 18.38 -9.47 11.97
C VAL A 20 19.30 -9.67 10.77
N ILE A 21 19.17 -10.76 10.01
CA ILE A 21 19.96 -10.97 8.79
C ILE A 21 19.70 -9.84 7.79
N LEU A 22 18.44 -9.51 7.51
CA LEU A 22 18.08 -8.43 6.60
C LEU A 22 18.65 -7.09 7.09
N GLN A 23 18.49 -6.78 8.39
CA GLN A 23 19.01 -5.54 8.95
C GLN A 23 20.54 -5.45 8.88
N VAL A 24 21.26 -6.54 9.15
CA VAL A 24 22.74 -6.60 9.03
C VAL A 24 23.15 -6.39 7.57
N ILE A 25 22.49 -7.04 6.62
CA ILE A 25 22.76 -6.85 5.19
C ILE A 25 22.55 -5.38 4.80
N ILE A 26 21.43 -4.79 5.20
CA ILE A 26 21.12 -3.38 4.93
C ILE A 26 22.19 -2.46 5.54
N ILE A 27 22.60 -2.68 6.80
CA ILE A 27 23.65 -1.87 7.45
C ILE A 27 24.96 -1.95 6.66
N ILE A 28 25.37 -3.15 6.23
CA ILE A 28 26.58 -3.35 5.42
C ILE A 28 26.45 -2.59 4.09
N LEU A 29 25.34 -2.74 3.39
CA LEU A 29 25.10 -2.07 2.10
C LEU A 29 25.06 -0.55 2.26
N PHE A 30 24.42 -0.01 3.30
CA PHE A 30 24.46 1.43 3.61
C PHE A 30 25.88 1.91 3.89
N GLY A 31 26.65 1.17 4.71
CA GLY A 31 28.04 1.50 4.99
C GLY A 31 28.91 1.54 3.73
N ILE A 32 28.69 0.62 2.80
CA ILE A 32 29.44 0.56 1.53
C ILE A 32 29.00 1.68 0.59
N PHE A 33 27.70 1.82 0.33
CA PHE A 33 27.20 2.61 -0.81
C PHE A 33 26.59 3.96 -0.44
N VAL A 34 25.99 4.14 0.74
CA VAL A 34 25.16 5.32 1.02
C VAL A 34 25.99 6.43 1.68
N ARG A 35 25.85 7.66 1.19
CA ARG A 35 26.50 8.86 1.73
C ARG A 35 25.49 9.99 1.89
N TYR A 36 25.73 10.87 2.85
CA TYR A 36 25.07 12.17 2.83
C TYR A 36 25.57 12.98 1.64
N GLN A 37 24.69 13.80 1.06
CA GLN A 37 25.10 14.78 0.07
C GLN A 37 26.11 15.74 0.70
N SER A 38 27.34 15.80 0.17
CA SER A 38 28.40 16.64 0.73
C SER A 38 28.19 18.10 0.36
N THR A 39 28.40 18.99 1.32
CA THR A 39 28.51 20.43 1.07
C THR A 39 29.91 20.75 0.55
N ASP A 40 30.09 20.78 -0.77
CA ASP A 40 31.31 21.34 -1.35
C ASP A 40 31.35 22.85 -1.06
N ARG A 41 32.46 23.35 -0.50
CA ARG A 41 32.64 24.78 -0.16
C ARG A 41 32.51 25.72 -1.36
N TRP A 42 32.65 25.20 -2.57
CA TRP A 42 32.62 25.96 -3.82
C TRP A 42 31.29 25.85 -4.56
N HIS A 43 30.50 24.82 -4.27
CA HIS A 43 29.19 24.54 -4.87
C HIS A 43 28.28 24.02 -3.75
N PRO A 44 27.70 24.91 -2.92
CA PRO A 44 26.78 24.46 -1.89
C PRO A 44 25.64 23.70 -2.60
N PRO A 45 25.38 22.42 -2.28
CA PRO A 45 24.20 21.75 -2.79
C PRO A 45 23.00 22.58 -2.37
N SER A 46 22.06 22.79 -3.29
CA SER A 46 20.76 23.36 -2.94
C SER A 46 20.03 22.34 -2.08
N VAL A 47 20.30 22.35 -0.77
CA VAL A 47 19.55 21.56 0.20
C VAL A 47 18.11 22.04 0.12
N ASN A 48 17.27 21.30 -0.59
CA ASN A 48 15.89 21.67 -0.83
C ASN A 48 15.04 21.30 0.39
N MET A 49 15.21 22.07 1.47
CA MET A 49 14.36 21.95 2.66
C MET A 49 12.88 22.23 2.37
N GLY A 50 12.56 22.80 1.20
CA GLY A 50 11.18 22.95 0.73
C GLY A 50 10.46 21.62 0.49
N LEU A 51 11.19 20.50 0.29
CA LEU A 51 10.60 19.17 0.18
C LEU A 51 10.28 18.52 1.53
N TYR A 52 10.85 19.02 2.64
CA TYR A 52 10.66 18.39 3.95
C TYR A 52 9.20 18.33 4.39
N PRO A 53 8.37 19.39 4.26
CA PRO A 53 6.95 19.31 4.61
C PRO A 53 6.18 18.28 3.76
N ILE A 54 6.47 18.22 2.46
CA ILE A 54 5.84 17.24 1.55
C ILE A 54 6.26 15.81 1.95
N PHE A 55 7.54 15.61 2.28
CA PHE A 55 8.02 14.35 2.84
C PHE A 55 7.23 13.98 4.10
N GLN A 56 7.04 14.90 5.05
CA GLN A 56 6.29 14.62 6.28
C GLN A 56 4.86 14.17 5.97
N ASP A 57 4.19 14.83 5.04
CA ASP A 57 2.83 14.47 4.63
C ASP A 57 2.78 13.04 4.05
N VAL A 58 3.67 12.73 3.10
CA VAL A 58 3.77 11.38 2.50
C VAL A 58 4.11 10.34 3.57
N HIS A 59 5.06 10.64 4.44
CA HIS A 59 5.46 9.74 5.52
C HIS A 59 4.31 9.46 6.49
N VAL A 60 3.49 10.46 6.82
CA VAL A 60 2.28 10.26 7.63
C VAL A 60 1.27 9.36 6.91
N MET A 61 1.13 9.47 5.58
CA MET A 61 0.29 8.55 4.81
C MET A 61 0.77 7.10 4.93
N ILE A 62 2.08 6.85 4.93
CA ILE A 62 2.66 5.50 5.08
C ILE A 62 2.37 4.89 6.46
N PHE A 63 2.65 5.62 7.54
CA PHE A 63 2.58 5.05 8.89
C PHE A 63 1.20 5.17 9.54
N ILE A 64 0.54 6.33 9.41
CA ILE A 64 -0.79 6.56 9.99
C ILE A 64 -1.87 6.23 8.98
N GLY A 65 -1.76 6.73 7.75
CA GLY A 65 -2.76 6.56 6.71
C GLY A 65 -3.10 5.10 6.43
N PHE A 66 -2.17 4.36 5.82
CA PHE A 66 -2.33 2.92 5.56
C PHE A 66 -2.48 2.12 6.85
N GLY A 67 -1.61 2.40 7.84
CA GLY A 67 -1.57 1.67 9.10
C GLY A 67 -2.93 1.63 9.81
N PHE A 68 -3.57 2.79 9.99
CA PHE A 68 -4.89 2.86 10.63
C PHE A 68 -6.02 2.46 9.69
N LEU A 69 -5.96 2.75 8.37
CA LEU A 69 -7.03 2.35 7.43
C LEU A 69 -7.31 0.83 7.52
N MET A 70 -6.25 0.04 7.67
CA MET A 70 -6.34 -1.42 7.78
C MET A 70 -6.83 -1.93 9.14
N THR A 71 -6.98 -1.07 10.15
CA THR A 71 -7.45 -1.46 11.50
C THR A 71 -8.96 -1.72 11.57
N PHE A 72 -9.69 -1.63 10.46
CA PHE A 72 -11.12 -1.96 10.41
C PHE A 72 -11.40 -3.40 10.88
N LEU A 73 -10.46 -4.34 10.71
CA LEU A 73 -10.57 -5.72 11.18
C LEU A 73 -10.63 -5.79 12.70
N LYS A 74 -11.79 -6.18 13.23
CA LYS A 74 -12.12 -6.17 14.67
C LYS A 74 -11.24 -7.00 15.59
N LYS A 75 -10.45 -7.94 15.05
CA LYS A 75 -9.53 -8.82 15.80
C LYS A 75 -8.12 -8.83 15.22
N TYR A 76 -7.79 -7.87 14.35
CA TYR A 76 -6.49 -7.79 13.69
C TYR A 76 -5.90 -6.37 13.75
N GLY A 77 -6.22 -5.60 14.79
CA GLY A 77 -5.78 -4.22 14.93
C GLY A 77 -4.27 -4.10 15.10
N PHE A 78 -3.66 -4.97 15.93
CA PHE A 78 -2.21 -4.98 16.14
C PHE A 78 -1.46 -5.45 14.90
N GLY A 79 -1.97 -6.50 14.25
CA GLY A 79 -1.48 -7.00 12.97
C GLY A 79 -1.53 -5.94 11.88
N SER A 80 -2.62 -5.17 11.77
CA SER A 80 -2.74 -4.10 10.80
C SER A 80 -1.70 -3.00 11.02
N VAL A 81 -1.70 -2.31 12.17
CA VAL A 81 -0.80 -1.17 12.38
C VAL A 81 0.66 -1.58 12.65
N GLY A 82 0.87 -2.67 13.39
CA GLY A 82 2.20 -3.14 13.79
C GLY A 82 2.98 -3.78 12.65
N ILE A 83 2.33 -4.60 11.81
CA ILE A 83 3.00 -5.16 10.63
C ILE A 83 3.17 -4.11 9.55
N ASN A 84 2.22 -3.18 9.37
CA ASN A 84 2.42 -1.99 8.54
C ASN A 84 3.68 -1.22 8.96
N PHE A 85 3.82 -0.95 10.26
CA PHE A 85 4.99 -0.24 10.78
C PHE A 85 6.29 -1.00 10.48
N LEU A 86 6.31 -2.31 10.72
CA LEU A 86 7.47 -3.16 10.45
C LEU A 86 7.89 -3.15 8.97
N ILE A 87 6.96 -3.43 8.05
CA ILE A 87 7.29 -3.51 6.62
C ILE A 87 7.58 -2.15 6.03
N ALA A 88 6.98 -1.08 6.56
CA ALA A 88 7.33 0.27 6.18
C ALA A 88 8.77 0.58 6.59
N ALA A 89 9.16 0.34 7.85
CA ALA A 89 10.52 0.58 8.32
C ALA A 89 11.60 -0.22 7.54
N LEU A 90 11.28 -1.45 7.12
CA LEU A 90 12.13 -2.22 6.20
C LEU A 90 12.15 -1.59 4.80
N GLY A 91 10.98 -1.25 4.29
CA GLY A 91 10.77 -0.72 2.94
C GLY A 91 11.53 0.58 2.69
N LEU A 92 11.54 1.50 3.66
CA LEU A 92 12.29 2.76 3.53
C LEU A 92 13.78 2.52 3.29
N GLN A 93 14.40 1.63 4.06
CA GLN A 93 15.82 1.36 3.94
C GLN A 93 16.14 0.63 2.63
N TRP A 94 15.32 -0.36 2.27
CA TRP A 94 15.51 -1.14 1.06
C TRP A 94 15.24 -0.33 -0.21
N GLY A 95 14.23 0.53 -0.20
CA GLY A 95 13.88 1.45 -1.27
C GLY A 95 15.03 2.43 -1.57
N ILE A 96 15.59 3.09 -0.54
CA ILE A 96 16.76 3.98 -0.68
C ILE A 96 17.91 3.27 -1.41
N LEU A 97 18.21 2.03 -1.03
CA LEU A 97 19.27 1.25 -1.68
C LEU A 97 18.95 0.96 -3.14
N LEU A 98 17.78 0.38 -3.42
CA LEU A 98 17.47 -0.13 -4.75
C LEU A 98 17.21 0.98 -5.77
N GLN A 99 16.49 2.04 -5.37
CA GLN A 99 16.32 3.22 -6.22
C GLN A 99 17.67 3.91 -6.39
N GLY A 100 18.45 4.04 -5.30
CA GLY A 100 19.78 4.65 -5.32
C GLY A 100 20.77 3.97 -6.27
N PHE A 101 20.70 2.64 -6.44
CA PHE A 101 21.58 1.91 -7.37
C PHE A 101 21.44 2.36 -8.83
N TRP A 102 20.29 2.89 -9.25
CA TRP A 102 20.11 3.46 -10.59
C TRP A 102 20.70 4.88 -10.75
N HIS A 103 21.04 5.52 -9.63
CA HIS A 103 21.44 6.93 -9.56
C HIS A 103 22.80 7.11 -8.88
N MET A 104 23.65 6.07 -8.92
CA MET A 104 24.96 6.13 -8.28
C MET A 104 25.90 7.14 -8.95
N GLU A 105 26.62 7.90 -8.12
CA GLU A 105 27.69 8.79 -8.54
C GLU A 105 28.99 8.35 -7.87
N SER A 106 30.03 8.08 -8.66
CA SER A 106 31.34 7.65 -8.15
C SER A 106 31.26 6.49 -7.15
N ASN A 107 30.43 5.49 -7.44
CA ASN A 107 30.12 4.33 -6.58
C ASN A 107 29.41 4.66 -5.25
N ASN A 108 28.83 5.86 -5.09
CA ASN A 108 28.03 6.22 -3.93
C ASN A 108 26.58 6.55 -4.32
N ILE A 109 25.67 6.27 -3.40
CA ILE A 109 24.28 6.73 -3.38
C ILE A 109 24.23 7.96 -2.48
N HIS A 110 23.96 9.13 -3.03
CA HIS A 110 23.82 10.35 -2.26
C HIS A 110 22.37 10.51 -1.79
N ASN A 111 22.13 10.25 -0.51
CA ASN A 111 20.79 10.29 0.06
C ASN A 111 20.31 11.75 0.25
N THR A 112 19.09 12.03 -0.24
CA THR A 112 18.42 13.33 -0.12
C THR A 112 17.00 13.16 0.44
N ILE A 113 16.29 14.26 0.73
CA ILE A 113 14.87 14.21 1.12
C ILE A 113 14.03 13.63 -0.03
N GLU A 114 14.38 13.91 -1.28
CA GLU A 114 13.72 13.31 -2.44
C GLU A 114 13.93 11.79 -2.49
N SER A 115 15.12 11.29 -2.13
CA SER A 115 15.36 9.85 -1.97
C SER A 115 14.45 9.23 -0.90
N MET A 116 14.20 9.96 0.20
CA MET A 116 13.29 9.50 1.26
C MET A 116 11.83 9.44 0.78
N ILE A 117 11.35 10.45 0.03
CA ILE A 117 10.02 10.46 -0.57
C ILE A 117 9.85 9.27 -1.53
N ASN A 118 10.83 9.04 -2.41
CA ASN A 118 10.78 7.92 -3.35
C ASN A 118 10.79 6.55 -2.64
N ALA A 119 11.49 6.45 -1.50
CA ALA A 119 11.47 5.25 -0.68
C ALA A 119 10.11 5.04 0.00
N ASP A 120 9.45 6.11 0.47
CA ASP A 120 8.06 6.05 0.94
C ASP A 120 7.11 5.60 -0.19
N PHE A 121 7.32 6.05 -1.44
CA PHE A 121 6.52 5.63 -2.61
C PHE A 121 6.64 4.14 -2.93
N SER A 122 7.86 3.59 -2.99
CA SER A 122 8.06 2.15 -3.17
C SER A 122 7.45 1.34 -2.03
N THR A 123 7.51 1.89 -0.80
CA THR A 123 6.88 1.30 0.38
C THR A 123 5.35 1.34 0.28
N ALA A 124 4.76 2.41 -0.25
CA ALA A 124 3.32 2.52 -0.46
C ALA A 124 2.79 1.38 -1.35
N ALA A 125 3.53 1.00 -2.40
CA ALA A 125 3.16 -0.14 -3.24
C ALA A 125 3.06 -1.44 -2.41
N VAL A 126 4.03 -1.70 -1.54
CA VAL A 126 4.02 -2.84 -0.60
C VAL A 126 2.82 -2.80 0.34
N LEU A 127 2.47 -1.62 0.85
CA LEU A 127 1.32 -1.47 1.75
C LEU A 127 -0.03 -1.71 1.03
N ILE A 128 -0.10 -1.37 -0.26
CA ILE A 128 -1.23 -1.75 -1.11
C ILE A 128 -1.30 -3.26 -1.27
N SER A 129 -0.18 -3.93 -1.57
CA SER A 129 -0.13 -5.39 -1.66
C SER A 129 -0.48 -6.07 -0.33
N PHE A 130 -0.03 -5.50 0.78
CA PHE A 130 -0.36 -5.96 2.12
C PHE A 130 -1.87 -5.95 2.36
N GLY A 131 -2.59 -4.90 1.92
CA GLY A 131 -4.05 -4.84 2.02
C GLY A 131 -4.77 -5.99 1.31
N ALA A 132 -4.24 -6.52 0.20
CA ALA A 132 -4.83 -7.69 -0.47
C ALA A 132 -4.76 -8.96 0.39
N ILE A 133 -3.67 -9.13 1.13
CA ILE A 133 -3.35 -10.36 1.89
C ILE A 133 -3.45 -10.21 3.42
N LEU A 134 -3.91 -9.05 3.89
CA LEU A 134 -4.04 -8.70 5.30
C LEU A 134 -4.76 -9.79 6.09
N GLY A 135 -4.26 -10.10 7.30
CA GLY A 135 -4.85 -11.11 8.18
C GLY A 135 -4.62 -12.57 7.79
N LYS A 136 -3.96 -12.85 6.66
CA LYS A 136 -3.74 -14.23 6.16
C LYS A 136 -2.27 -14.65 6.14
N THR A 137 -1.36 -13.73 6.42
CA THR A 137 0.10 -13.94 6.33
C THR A 137 0.81 -13.74 7.66
N SER A 138 2.00 -14.34 7.80
CA SER A 138 2.89 -14.15 8.94
C SER A 138 3.81 -12.94 8.76
N PRO A 139 4.39 -12.40 9.85
CA PRO A 139 5.40 -11.35 9.76
C PRO A 139 6.59 -11.73 8.87
N VAL A 140 6.98 -13.01 8.85
CA VAL A 140 8.07 -13.53 7.98
C VAL A 140 7.69 -13.43 6.50
N GLN A 141 6.47 -13.82 6.11
CA GLN A 141 6.01 -13.66 4.73
C GLN A 141 6.01 -12.19 4.32
N MET A 142 5.67 -11.28 5.24
CA MET A 142 5.63 -9.85 4.98
C MET A 142 7.04 -9.24 4.77
N LEU A 143 8.06 -9.68 5.53
CA LEU A 143 9.45 -9.30 5.25
C LEU A 143 9.91 -9.76 3.86
N ILE A 144 9.60 -11.01 3.50
CA ILE A 144 9.97 -11.59 2.19
C ILE A 144 9.28 -10.83 1.05
N LEU A 145 7.97 -10.62 1.18
CA LEU A 145 7.17 -9.88 0.20
C LEU A 145 7.74 -8.47 -0.02
N THR A 146 8.06 -7.75 1.05
CA THR A 146 8.65 -6.40 0.98
C THR A 146 9.94 -6.36 0.16
N ILE A 147 10.85 -7.31 0.39
CA ILE A 147 12.13 -7.37 -0.34
C ILE A 147 11.90 -7.62 -1.84
N PHE A 148 11.08 -8.62 -2.19
CA PHE A 148 10.83 -8.96 -3.59
C PHE A 148 10.02 -7.88 -4.32
N GLU A 149 8.97 -7.38 -3.69
CA GLU A 149 8.10 -6.39 -4.29
C GLU A 149 8.84 -5.08 -4.59
N ILE A 150 9.60 -4.53 -3.64
CA ILE A 150 10.39 -3.31 -3.89
C ILE A 150 11.43 -3.54 -4.99
N THR A 151 12.08 -4.72 -5.02
CA THR A 151 13.05 -5.03 -6.09
C THR A 151 12.42 -4.98 -7.48
N ILE A 152 11.21 -5.51 -7.60
CA ILE A 152 10.47 -5.55 -8.87
C ILE A 152 9.85 -4.17 -9.17
N PHE A 153 9.34 -3.48 -8.15
CA PHE A 153 8.80 -2.12 -8.24
C PHE A 153 9.85 -1.17 -8.83
N VAL A 154 11.07 -1.17 -8.32
CA VAL A 154 12.11 -0.23 -8.78
C VAL A 154 12.48 -0.51 -10.25
N CYS A 155 12.47 -1.77 -10.68
CA CYS A 155 12.64 -2.09 -12.11
C CYS A 155 11.48 -1.54 -12.96
N ASN A 156 10.24 -1.64 -12.48
CA ASN A 156 9.07 -1.09 -13.15
C ASN A 156 9.11 0.44 -13.21
N GLU A 157 9.42 1.08 -12.09
CA GLU A 157 9.58 2.53 -11.96
C GLU A 157 10.63 3.04 -12.96
N HIS A 158 11.82 2.42 -12.99
CA HIS A 158 12.88 2.79 -13.94
C HIS A 158 12.42 2.64 -15.40
N LEU A 159 11.73 1.55 -15.74
CA LEU A 159 11.18 1.35 -17.08
C LEU A 159 10.18 2.45 -17.44
N VAL A 160 9.23 2.76 -16.57
CA VAL A 160 8.16 3.74 -16.83
C VAL A 160 8.71 5.16 -16.90
N VAL A 161 9.48 5.57 -15.90
CA VAL A 161 9.93 6.96 -15.72
C VAL A 161 11.16 7.25 -16.56
N ASN A 162 12.17 6.38 -16.56
CA ASN A 162 13.46 6.66 -17.19
C ASN A 162 13.55 6.17 -18.64
N VAL A 163 12.92 5.05 -18.99
CA VAL A 163 13.01 4.47 -20.35
C VAL A 163 11.85 4.94 -21.22
N LEU A 164 10.61 4.72 -20.78
CA LEU A 164 9.40 5.09 -21.54
C LEU A 164 9.10 6.59 -21.47
N LYS A 165 9.64 7.30 -20.47
CA LYS A 165 9.41 8.73 -20.22
C LYS A 165 7.92 9.07 -20.11
N ALA A 166 7.10 8.15 -19.61
CA ALA A 166 5.70 8.41 -19.35
C ALA A 166 5.55 9.39 -18.17
N THR A 167 4.49 10.22 -18.19
CA THR A 167 4.12 10.99 -17.00
C THR A 167 3.29 10.12 -16.07
N ASP A 168 3.66 10.10 -14.80
CA ASP A 168 2.98 9.38 -13.74
C ASP A 168 3.18 10.08 -12.38
N THR A 169 3.01 11.40 -12.32
CA THR A 169 3.45 12.24 -11.19
C THR A 169 2.88 11.81 -9.83
N GLY A 170 1.61 11.43 -9.76
CA GLY A 170 0.97 10.84 -8.57
C GLY A 170 0.90 9.31 -8.59
N ALA A 171 1.66 8.67 -9.47
CA ALA A 171 1.93 7.24 -9.48
C ALA A 171 0.69 6.31 -9.56
N SER A 172 -0.33 6.66 -10.35
CA SER A 172 -1.48 5.77 -10.57
C SER A 172 -1.06 4.46 -11.24
N MET A 173 -0.01 4.47 -12.07
CA MET A 173 0.50 3.27 -12.74
C MET A 173 1.58 2.57 -11.92
N THR A 174 2.62 3.31 -11.53
CA THR A 174 3.83 2.76 -10.90
C THR A 174 3.62 2.32 -9.46
N ILE A 175 2.75 2.98 -8.68
CA ILE A 175 2.42 2.60 -7.30
C ILE A 175 1.08 1.86 -7.24
N HIS A 176 -0.01 2.52 -7.64
CA HIS A 176 -1.35 2.02 -7.32
C HIS A 176 -1.76 0.82 -8.17
N THR A 177 -1.63 0.93 -9.49
CA THR A 177 -1.89 -0.20 -10.40
C THR A 177 -0.91 -1.34 -10.10
N PHE A 178 0.39 -1.03 -9.99
CA PHE A 178 1.40 -2.03 -9.70
C PHE A 178 1.12 -2.77 -8.38
N GLY A 179 1.03 -2.07 -7.25
CA GLY A 179 0.83 -2.68 -5.93
C GLY A 179 -0.49 -3.44 -5.84
N ALA A 180 -1.57 -2.92 -6.43
CA ALA A 180 -2.84 -3.64 -6.42
C ALA A 180 -2.77 -4.96 -7.17
N TYR A 181 -2.26 -4.98 -8.41
CA TYR A 181 -2.21 -6.21 -9.20
C TYR A 181 -1.11 -7.17 -8.73
N PHE A 182 -0.03 -6.67 -8.12
CA PHE A 182 0.96 -7.49 -7.45
C PHE A 182 0.33 -8.20 -6.25
N GLY A 183 -0.31 -7.46 -5.35
CA GLY A 183 -1.01 -7.99 -4.19
C GLY A 183 -2.11 -8.99 -4.55
N LEU A 184 -2.92 -8.72 -5.59
CA LEU A 184 -3.96 -9.65 -6.07
C LEU A 184 -3.37 -10.94 -6.65
N ALA A 185 -2.24 -10.86 -7.36
CA ALA A 185 -1.54 -12.05 -7.84
C ALA A 185 -1.00 -12.89 -6.66
N VAL A 186 -0.41 -12.25 -5.64
CA VAL A 186 0.00 -12.93 -4.40
C VAL A 186 -1.21 -13.56 -3.70
N ALA A 187 -2.30 -12.80 -3.52
CA ALA A 187 -3.54 -13.28 -2.89
C ALA A 187 -4.13 -14.50 -3.63
N ARG A 188 -3.97 -14.57 -4.96
CA ARG A 188 -4.41 -15.71 -5.74
C ARG A 188 -3.61 -16.98 -5.46
N PHE A 189 -2.30 -16.87 -5.28
CA PHE A 189 -1.44 -18.01 -4.90
C PHE A 189 -1.67 -18.43 -3.44
N LEU A 190 -2.00 -17.46 -2.59
CA LEU A 190 -2.37 -17.68 -1.18
C LEU A 190 -3.87 -17.96 -0.98
N TYR A 191 -4.60 -18.37 -2.02
CA TYR A 191 -6.03 -18.66 -1.88
C TYR A 191 -6.29 -19.73 -0.80
N ARG A 192 -7.19 -19.42 0.13
CA ARG A 192 -7.56 -20.28 1.26
C ARG A 192 -8.95 -20.88 1.08
N PRO A 193 -9.09 -22.19 0.81
CA PRO A 193 -10.40 -22.82 0.62
C PRO A 193 -11.32 -22.72 1.84
N GLY A 194 -10.77 -22.74 3.06
CA GLY A 194 -11.55 -22.62 4.30
C GLY A 194 -12.23 -21.25 4.46
N LEU A 195 -11.73 -20.23 3.77
CA LEU A 195 -12.28 -18.87 3.78
C LEU A 195 -13.26 -18.60 2.62
N LYS A 196 -13.63 -19.61 1.83
CA LYS A 196 -14.51 -19.44 0.65
C LYS A 196 -15.85 -18.78 0.98
N ASN A 197 -16.40 -19.07 2.16
CA ASN A 197 -17.69 -18.54 2.61
C ASN A 197 -17.53 -17.35 3.57
N GLY A 198 -16.36 -16.69 3.56
CA GLY A 198 -15.98 -15.65 4.50
C GLY A 198 -15.43 -16.20 5.82
N HIS A 199 -14.93 -15.29 6.67
CA HIS A 199 -14.42 -15.60 8.00
C HIS A 199 -15.13 -14.75 9.06
N PRO A 200 -15.52 -15.31 10.22
CA PRO A 200 -16.20 -14.53 11.26
C PRO A 200 -15.41 -13.33 11.80
N LYS A 201 -14.07 -13.37 11.69
CA LYS A 201 -13.16 -12.28 12.10
C LYS A 201 -12.82 -11.31 10.96
N GLU A 202 -13.17 -11.62 9.71
CA GLU A 202 -13.01 -10.73 8.56
C GLU A 202 -14.20 -9.75 8.49
N GLY A 203 -14.13 -8.74 9.34
CA GLY A 203 -15.15 -7.68 9.42
C GLY A 203 -14.86 -6.70 10.55
N SER A 204 -15.68 -5.68 10.66
CA SER A 204 -15.49 -4.59 11.62
C SER A 204 -16.44 -4.64 12.81
N VAL A 205 -16.14 -3.77 13.78
CA VAL A 205 -17.01 -3.35 14.88
C VAL A 205 -16.92 -1.82 14.96
N TYR A 206 -17.85 -1.18 15.67
CA TYR A 206 -17.99 0.28 15.66
C TYR A 206 -16.67 1.04 15.92
N HIS A 207 -15.90 0.66 16.94
CA HIS A 207 -14.66 1.36 17.26
C HIS A 207 -13.53 1.05 16.25
N SER A 208 -13.49 -0.15 15.67
CA SER A 208 -12.47 -0.46 14.65
C SER A 208 -12.71 0.33 13.37
N ASP A 209 -13.97 0.60 13.01
CA ASP A 209 -14.32 1.49 11.91
C ASP A 209 -13.97 2.97 12.19
N LEU A 210 -14.09 3.42 13.44
CA LEU A 210 -13.64 4.76 13.83
C LEU A 210 -12.11 4.89 13.74
N PHE A 211 -11.36 3.88 14.15
CA PHE A 211 -9.91 3.85 13.98
C PHE A 211 -9.51 3.82 12.50
N ALA A 212 -10.20 3.03 11.67
CA ALA A 212 -9.97 3.02 10.22
C ALA A 212 -10.20 4.39 9.56
N MET A 213 -11.19 5.15 10.02
CA MET A 213 -11.42 6.51 9.53
C MET A 213 -10.28 7.48 9.84
N ILE A 214 -9.47 7.25 10.89
CA ILE A 214 -8.25 8.04 11.11
C ILE A 214 -7.32 7.88 9.90
N GLY A 215 -7.08 6.63 9.50
CA GLY A 215 -6.27 6.32 8.31
C GLY A 215 -6.84 6.97 7.05
N THR A 216 -8.14 6.81 6.79
CA THR A 216 -8.83 7.46 5.67
C THR A 216 -8.59 8.96 5.63
N LEU A 217 -8.79 9.66 6.75
CA LEU A 217 -8.69 11.13 6.78
C LEU A 217 -7.24 11.60 6.57
N PHE A 218 -6.25 10.94 7.16
CA PHE A 218 -4.85 11.28 6.93
C PHE A 218 -4.41 11.03 5.48
N LEU A 219 -4.88 9.93 4.86
CA LEU A 219 -4.66 9.70 3.43
C LEU A 219 -5.33 10.80 2.60
N TRP A 220 -6.60 11.10 2.86
CA TRP A 220 -7.37 12.08 2.11
C TRP A 220 -6.77 13.49 2.18
N LEU A 221 -6.36 13.94 3.38
CA LEU A 221 -5.83 15.28 3.62
C LEU A 221 -4.45 15.49 2.99
N PHE A 222 -3.60 14.46 2.99
CA PHE A 222 -2.21 14.56 2.52
C PHE A 222 -1.99 14.05 1.08
N TRP A 223 -3.02 13.49 0.44
CA TRP A 223 -2.93 13.07 -0.96
C TRP A 223 -2.48 14.18 -1.93
N PRO A 224 -2.89 15.46 -1.79
CA PRO A 224 -2.39 16.52 -2.66
C PRO A 224 -0.86 16.68 -2.59
N SER A 225 -0.26 16.48 -1.41
CA SER A 225 1.20 16.45 -1.25
C SER A 225 1.80 15.22 -1.93
N PHE A 226 1.19 14.03 -1.75
CA PHE A 226 1.59 12.80 -2.41
C PHE A 226 1.65 12.93 -3.94
N ASN A 227 0.58 13.42 -4.56
CA ASN A 227 0.49 13.54 -6.02
C ASN A 227 1.34 14.67 -6.62
N SER A 228 1.93 15.53 -5.79
CA SER A 228 2.70 16.70 -6.23
C SER A 228 4.18 16.66 -5.82
N ALA A 229 4.59 15.63 -5.07
CA ALA A 229 5.91 15.58 -4.45
C ALA A 229 7.07 15.56 -5.43
N ILE A 230 6.88 14.93 -6.59
CA ILE A 230 7.88 14.77 -7.65
C ILE A 230 7.53 15.54 -8.93
N ALA A 231 6.60 16.51 -8.84
CA ALA A 231 6.30 17.40 -9.95
C ALA A 231 7.53 18.26 -10.32
N LYS A 232 7.79 18.47 -11.61
CA LYS A 232 9.09 19.01 -12.08
C LYS A 232 9.22 20.52 -11.90
N SER A 233 8.10 21.24 -11.89
CA SER A 233 8.07 22.69 -11.71
C SER A 233 7.06 23.10 -10.65
N SER A 234 7.22 24.29 -10.07
CA SER A 234 6.28 24.83 -9.07
C SER A 234 4.86 25.00 -9.64
N GLU A 235 4.72 25.29 -10.94
CA GLU A 235 3.42 25.39 -11.60
C GLU A 235 2.74 24.02 -11.72
N GLU A 236 3.49 23.00 -12.14
CA GLU A 236 3.02 21.61 -12.18
C GLU A 236 2.66 21.09 -10.77
N GLN A 237 3.47 21.42 -9.77
CA GLN A 237 3.21 21.06 -8.37
C GLN A 237 1.91 21.69 -7.86
N GLN A 238 1.73 23.01 -8.06
CA GLN A 238 0.50 23.70 -7.68
C GLN A 238 -0.72 23.09 -8.38
N ARG A 239 -0.60 22.76 -9.66
CA ARG A 239 -1.67 22.14 -10.44
C ARG A 239 -1.99 20.73 -9.97
N ALA A 240 -0.98 19.92 -9.65
CA ALA A 240 -1.15 18.59 -9.06
C ALA A 240 -1.89 18.65 -7.72
N ILE A 241 -1.57 19.63 -6.87
CA ILE A 241 -2.29 19.87 -5.61
C ILE A 241 -3.77 20.17 -5.88
N MET A 242 -4.07 21.13 -6.76
CA MET A 242 -5.45 21.56 -7.05
C MET A 242 -6.27 20.46 -7.72
N ASN A 243 -5.72 19.77 -8.72
CA ASN A 243 -6.41 18.67 -9.41
C ASN A 243 -6.68 17.52 -8.43
N THR A 244 -5.74 17.20 -7.55
CA THR A 244 -5.95 16.17 -6.52
C THR A 244 -7.03 16.55 -5.52
N TYR A 245 -7.01 17.79 -5.04
CA TYR A 245 -8.02 18.34 -4.14
C TYR A 245 -9.44 18.25 -4.73
N PHE A 246 -9.62 18.72 -5.98
CA PHE A 246 -10.94 18.67 -6.63
C PHE A 246 -11.41 17.25 -6.93
N SER A 247 -10.50 16.37 -7.37
CA SER A 247 -10.81 14.97 -7.65
C SER A 247 -11.27 14.22 -6.39
N LEU A 248 -10.57 14.40 -5.26
CA LEU A 248 -10.97 13.81 -3.97
C LEU A 248 -12.31 14.34 -3.47
N ALA A 249 -12.56 15.64 -3.57
CA ALA A 249 -13.82 16.24 -3.17
C ALA A 249 -15.01 15.66 -3.96
N ALA A 250 -14.87 15.59 -5.30
CA ALA A 250 -15.89 14.99 -6.16
C ALA A 250 -16.10 13.50 -5.86
N CYS A 251 -15.00 12.75 -5.75
CA CYS A 251 -15.02 11.32 -5.43
C CYS A 251 -15.75 11.03 -4.11
N THR A 252 -15.54 11.87 -3.10
CA THR A 252 -16.16 11.73 -1.79
C THR A 252 -17.68 11.90 -1.90
N VAL A 253 -18.16 12.97 -2.52
CA VAL A 253 -19.60 13.21 -2.69
C VAL A 253 -20.26 12.08 -3.48
N THR A 254 -19.64 11.64 -4.58
CA THR A 254 -20.15 10.53 -5.40
C THR A 254 -20.17 9.21 -4.63
N THR A 255 -19.16 8.95 -3.81
CA THR A 255 -19.09 7.74 -2.97
C THR A 255 -20.22 7.68 -1.95
N PHE A 256 -20.49 8.77 -1.23
CA PHE A 256 -21.61 8.82 -0.28
C PHE A 256 -22.95 8.63 -0.98
N ALA A 257 -23.16 9.30 -2.11
CA ALA A 257 -24.39 9.18 -2.88
C ALA A 257 -24.61 7.73 -3.36
N LEU A 258 -23.58 7.10 -3.93
CA LEU A 258 -23.70 5.74 -4.44
C LEU A 258 -23.76 4.69 -3.35
N SER A 259 -23.05 4.86 -2.23
CA SER A 259 -23.16 3.93 -1.10
C SER A 259 -24.62 3.83 -0.64
N ILE A 260 -25.34 4.95 -0.54
CA ILE A 260 -26.77 4.94 -0.19
C ILE A 260 -27.59 4.22 -1.26
N LEU A 261 -27.31 4.47 -2.54
CA LEU A 261 -28.07 3.90 -3.66
C LEU A 261 -27.91 2.38 -3.80
N VAL A 262 -26.72 1.84 -3.54
CA VAL A 262 -26.45 0.40 -3.70
C VAL A 262 -26.78 -0.43 -2.45
N GLU A 263 -26.94 0.22 -1.29
CA GLU A 263 -27.29 -0.47 -0.04
C GLU A 263 -28.80 -0.60 0.18
N HIS A 264 -29.21 -1.80 0.62
CA HIS A 264 -30.62 -2.25 0.63
C HIS A 264 -31.59 -1.42 1.48
N ARG A 265 -31.10 -0.46 2.28
CA ARG A 265 -31.91 0.38 3.18
C ARG A 265 -31.63 1.88 3.05
N GLY A 266 -30.94 2.31 1.99
CA GLY A 266 -30.53 3.71 1.86
C GLY A 266 -29.59 4.16 2.99
N LYS A 267 -28.74 3.25 3.47
CA LYS A 267 -27.77 3.51 4.54
C LYS A 267 -26.35 3.56 3.97
N LEU A 268 -25.47 4.29 4.65
CA LEU A 268 -24.05 4.33 4.31
C LEU A 268 -23.35 3.06 4.82
N ASP A 269 -22.39 2.56 4.04
CA ASP A 269 -21.48 1.47 4.43
C ASP A 269 -20.10 2.07 4.72
N MET A 270 -19.55 1.79 5.90
CA MET A 270 -18.25 2.32 6.31
C MET A 270 -17.09 1.83 5.44
N VAL A 271 -17.18 0.64 4.84
CA VAL A 271 -16.14 0.15 3.92
C VAL A 271 -16.07 1.05 2.68
N HIS A 272 -17.22 1.46 2.14
CA HIS A 272 -17.27 2.43 1.05
C HIS A 272 -16.69 3.78 1.48
N ILE A 273 -17.08 4.28 2.66
CA ILE A 273 -16.66 5.61 3.11
C ILE A 273 -15.16 5.67 3.42
N GLN A 274 -14.62 4.64 4.07
CA GLN A 274 -13.20 4.56 4.43
C GLN A 274 -12.29 4.44 3.22
N ASN A 275 -12.75 3.76 2.16
CA ASN A 275 -11.88 3.41 1.03
C ASN A 275 -12.27 4.15 -0.26
N ALA A 276 -13.52 4.05 -0.73
CA ALA A 276 -13.89 4.57 -2.04
C ALA A 276 -13.77 6.09 -2.16
N THR A 277 -13.85 6.84 -1.04
CA THR A 277 -13.64 8.29 -1.01
C THR A 277 -12.21 8.70 -1.39
N LEU A 278 -11.26 7.78 -1.31
CA LEU A 278 -9.85 7.96 -1.64
C LEU A 278 -9.55 7.69 -3.13
N ALA A 279 -10.46 7.04 -3.86
CA ALA A 279 -10.24 6.61 -5.24
C ALA A 279 -9.96 7.78 -6.20
N GLY A 280 -10.46 8.99 -5.91
CA GLY A 280 -10.20 10.18 -6.70
C GLY A 280 -8.73 10.64 -6.64
N GLY A 281 -8.07 10.45 -5.48
CA GLY A 281 -6.64 10.73 -5.33
C GLY A 281 -5.79 9.78 -6.16
N VAL A 282 -6.13 8.48 -6.14
CA VAL A 282 -5.51 7.47 -7.00
C VAL A 282 -5.72 7.78 -8.48
N ALA A 283 -6.97 8.04 -8.90
CA ALA A 283 -7.34 8.11 -10.30
C ALA A 283 -6.81 9.35 -11.02
N VAL A 284 -6.50 10.44 -10.33
CA VAL A 284 -5.94 11.64 -10.97
C VAL A 284 -4.42 11.60 -11.07
N GLY A 285 -3.75 10.72 -10.31
CA GLY A 285 -2.29 10.71 -10.12
C GLY A 285 -1.46 10.83 -11.40
N SER A 286 -1.70 10.01 -12.42
CA SER A 286 -0.89 10.05 -13.67
C SER A 286 -1.05 11.31 -14.51
N CYS A 287 -2.06 12.14 -14.23
CA CYS A 287 -2.32 13.38 -14.96
C CYS A 287 -2.48 14.59 -14.03
N ALA A 288 -2.09 14.45 -12.76
CA ALA A 288 -2.33 15.48 -11.74
C ALA A 288 -1.63 16.80 -12.10
N ASP A 289 -0.42 16.73 -12.63
CA ASP A 289 0.39 17.89 -13.08
C ASP A 289 -0.06 18.49 -14.43
N LEU A 290 -0.87 17.76 -15.20
CA LEU A 290 -1.32 18.18 -16.52
C LEU A 290 -2.49 19.18 -16.45
N ASN A 291 -2.59 20.06 -17.45
CA ASN A 291 -3.67 21.05 -17.56
C ASN A 291 -5.00 20.43 -18.05
N ILE A 292 -5.55 19.51 -17.27
CA ILE A 292 -6.85 18.84 -17.53
C ILE A 292 -8.06 19.72 -17.20
N LEU A 293 -7.83 20.97 -16.78
CA LEU A 293 -8.81 21.89 -16.17
C LEU A 293 -9.44 21.33 -14.87
N PRO A 294 -9.92 22.18 -13.95
CA PRO A 294 -10.60 21.71 -12.73
C PRO A 294 -11.79 20.79 -13.00
N VAL A 295 -12.52 21.00 -14.11
CA VAL A 295 -13.62 20.12 -14.51
C VAL A 295 -13.15 18.70 -14.83
N GLY A 296 -11.97 18.54 -15.44
CA GLY A 296 -11.39 17.21 -15.70
C GLY A 296 -11.12 16.46 -14.40
N ALA A 297 -10.54 17.15 -13.41
CA ALA A 297 -10.31 16.58 -12.08
C ALA A 297 -11.62 16.15 -11.39
N LEU A 298 -12.66 16.99 -11.41
CA LEU A 298 -13.98 16.66 -10.84
C LEU A 298 -14.62 15.44 -11.52
N LEU A 299 -14.49 15.32 -12.85
CA LEU A 299 -15.02 14.19 -13.62
C LEU A 299 -14.28 12.90 -13.30
N ILE A 300 -12.94 12.92 -13.27
CA ILE A 300 -12.11 11.76 -12.93
C ILE A 300 -12.46 11.29 -11.52
N GLY A 301 -12.52 12.20 -10.54
CA GLY A 301 -12.86 11.87 -9.16
C GLY A 301 -14.26 11.27 -9.01
N SER A 302 -15.25 11.86 -9.68
CA SER A 302 -16.62 11.32 -9.68
C SER A 302 -16.65 9.89 -10.23
N ILE A 303 -16.07 9.66 -11.41
CA ILE A 303 -16.02 8.34 -12.05
C ILE A 303 -15.29 7.32 -11.16
N ALA A 304 -14.19 7.72 -10.53
CA ALA A 304 -13.44 6.86 -9.61
C ALA A 304 -14.28 6.43 -8.40
N GLY A 305 -15.07 7.33 -7.84
CA GLY A 305 -16.00 7.01 -6.74
C GLY A 305 -17.07 5.99 -7.17
N ILE A 306 -17.60 6.13 -8.40
CA ILE A 306 -18.55 5.15 -8.97
C ILE A 306 -17.90 3.77 -9.10
N ILE A 307 -16.74 3.73 -9.77
CA ILE A 307 -16.00 2.48 -10.03
C ILE A 307 -15.66 1.79 -8.71
N SER A 308 -15.19 2.54 -7.71
CA SER A 308 -14.77 1.98 -6.43
C SER A 308 -15.95 1.39 -5.64
N VAL A 309 -17.06 2.13 -5.48
CA VAL A 309 -18.25 1.61 -4.77
C VAL A 309 -18.83 0.38 -5.48
N VAL A 310 -18.96 0.42 -6.81
CA VAL A 310 -19.42 -0.75 -7.60
C VAL A 310 -18.45 -1.93 -7.44
N GLY A 311 -17.14 -1.65 -7.40
CA GLY A 311 -16.09 -2.64 -7.17
C GLY A 311 -16.24 -3.35 -5.83
N TYR A 312 -16.40 -2.59 -4.74
CA TYR A 312 -16.63 -3.15 -3.41
C TYR A 312 -17.91 -3.99 -3.37
N LYS A 313 -19.02 -3.43 -3.84
CA LYS A 313 -20.33 -4.08 -3.73
C LYS A 313 -20.47 -5.35 -4.57
N TYR A 314 -19.95 -5.35 -5.79
CA TYR A 314 -20.24 -6.40 -6.78
C TYR A 314 -19.01 -7.14 -7.28
N LEU A 315 -17.87 -6.46 -7.47
CA LEU A 315 -16.70 -7.09 -8.07
C LEU A 315 -15.88 -7.90 -7.07
N SER A 316 -15.69 -7.40 -5.84
CA SER A 316 -14.93 -8.13 -4.81
C SER A 316 -15.53 -9.52 -4.52
N PRO A 317 -16.87 -9.66 -4.34
CA PRO A 317 -17.50 -10.98 -4.20
C PRO A 317 -17.32 -11.86 -5.45
N LEU A 318 -17.32 -11.27 -6.65
CA LEU A 318 -17.10 -12.00 -7.90
C LEU A 318 -15.67 -12.54 -7.99
N LEU A 319 -14.67 -11.71 -7.67
CA LEU A 319 -13.25 -12.11 -7.65
C LEU A 319 -13.00 -13.25 -6.66
N ALA A 320 -13.55 -13.14 -5.45
CA ALA A 320 -13.43 -14.19 -4.42
C ALA A 320 -14.10 -15.50 -4.85
N SER A 321 -15.32 -15.44 -5.37
CA SER A 321 -16.12 -16.63 -5.69
C SER A 321 -15.75 -17.32 -7.01
N LYS A 322 -15.36 -16.55 -8.04
CA LYS A 322 -15.10 -17.06 -9.40
C LYS A 322 -13.62 -17.17 -9.73
N LEU A 323 -12.83 -16.17 -9.34
CA LEU A 323 -11.39 -16.13 -9.67
C LEU A 323 -10.51 -16.63 -8.52
N LYS A 324 -11.09 -16.93 -7.35
CA LYS A 324 -10.37 -17.37 -6.14
C LYS A 324 -9.34 -16.34 -5.67
N ILE A 325 -9.70 -15.05 -5.74
CA ILE A 325 -8.87 -13.94 -5.25
C ILE A 325 -9.56 -13.34 -4.03
N GLN A 326 -9.00 -13.59 -2.85
CA GLN A 326 -9.51 -13.10 -1.57
C GLN A 326 -8.78 -11.79 -1.23
N ASP A 327 -9.36 -10.66 -1.60
CA ASP A 327 -8.82 -9.31 -1.40
C ASP A 327 -9.43 -8.67 -0.14
N THR A 328 -8.67 -8.60 0.95
CA THR A 328 -9.21 -8.27 2.29
C THR A 328 -9.59 -6.80 2.41
N CYS A 329 -8.74 -5.87 1.97
CA CYS A 329 -9.07 -4.43 1.98
C CYS A 329 -9.82 -3.98 0.72
N GLY A 330 -10.04 -4.87 -0.25
CA GLY A 330 -10.60 -4.51 -1.54
C GLY A 330 -9.67 -3.56 -2.31
N VAL A 331 -8.36 -3.80 -2.24
CA VAL A 331 -7.34 -2.93 -2.87
C VAL A 331 -7.51 -2.85 -4.39
N HIS A 332 -8.16 -3.84 -5.01
CA HIS A 332 -8.55 -3.75 -6.41
C HIS A 332 -9.49 -2.57 -6.68
N ASN A 333 -10.40 -2.26 -5.75
CA ASN A 333 -11.45 -1.26 -5.94
C ASN A 333 -10.97 0.15 -5.61
N LEU A 334 -9.97 0.29 -4.73
CA LEU A 334 -9.36 1.59 -4.40
C LEU A 334 -8.13 1.89 -5.25
N HIS A 335 -7.21 0.94 -5.38
CA HIS A 335 -5.92 1.17 -6.04
C HIS A 335 -5.89 0.62 -7.46
N GLY A 336 -6.39 -0.60 -7.70
CA GLY A 336 -6.32 -1.27 -8.99
C GLY A 336 -7.13 -0.56 -10.09
N LEU A 337 -8.46 -0.59 -9.99
CA LEU A 337 -9.34 0.01 -11.00
C LEU A 337 -9.18 1.53 -11.10
N PRO A 338 -9.11 2.30 -9.99
CA PRO A 338 -8.83 3.73 -10.09
C PRO A 338 -7.42 4.02 -10.62
N GLY A 339 -6.43 3.16 -10.35
CA GLY A 339 -5.09 3.25 -10.94
C GLY A 339 -5.10 3.08 -12.46
N LEU A 340 -5.84 2.08 -12.96
CA LEU A 340 -6.08 1.90 -14.39
C LEU A 340 -6.80 3.11 -15.01
N LEU A 341 -7.80 3.66 -14.32
CA LEU A 341 -8.50 4.87 -14.74
C LEU A 341 -7.52 6.06 -14.87
N GLY A 342 -6.58 6.21 -13.94
CA GLY A 342 -5.56 7.26 -14.00
C GLY A 342 -4.59 7.12 -15.17
N GLY A 343 -4.11 5.91 -15.44
CA GLY A 343 -3.32 5.65 -16.65
C GLY A 343 -4.12 5.91 -17.94
N ILE A 344 -5.40 5.55 -17.98
CA ILE A 344 -6.27 5.86 -19.13
C ILE A 344 -6.50 7.37 -19.26
N ALA A 345 -6.68 8.08 -18.15
CA ALA A 345 -6.84 9.53 -18.14
C ALA A 345 -5.59 10.24 -18.68
N SER A 346 -4.38 9.76 -18.35
CA SER A 346 -3.14 10.32 -18.90
C SER A 346 -2.99 10.04 -20.40
N ILE A 347 -3.43 8.86 -20.88
CA ILE A 347 -3.49 8.53 -22.32
C ILE A 347 -4.45 9.48 -23.06
N ILE A 348 -5.63 9.74 -22.48
CA ILE A 348 -6.60 10.68 -23.06
C ILE A 348 -6.04 12.11 -23.06
N ALA A 349 -5.42 12.56 -21.97
CA ALA A 349 -4.79 13.88 -21.89
C ALA A 349 -3.68 14.05 -22.94
N ALA A 350 -2.89 13.00 -23.19
CA ALA A 350 -1.89 12.97 -24.25
C ALA A 350 -2.53 13.05 -25.65
N ALA A 351 -3.60 12.31 -25.89
CA ALA A 351 -4.32 12.33 -27.17
C ALA A 351 -4.95 13.69 -27.47
N LEU A 352 -5.41 14.39 -26.43
CA LEU A 352 -5.93 15.76 -26.51
C LEU A 352 -4.82 16.83 -26.57
N GLN A 353 -3.55 16.43 -26.58
CA GLN A 353 -2.38 17.31 -26.63
C GLN A 353 -2.38 18.37 -25.51
N VAL A 354 -2.88 17.99 -24.32
CA VAL A 354 -2.82 18.84 -23.11
C VAL A 354 -1.37 19.21 -22.77
N ASN A 355 -0.42 18.35 -23.13
CA ASN A 355 1.01 18.62 -23.12
C ASN A 355 1.67 17.90 -24.31
N SER A 356 2.38 18.65 -25.17
CA SER A 356 2.99 18.13 -26.39
C SER A 356 4.14 17.13 -26.15
N ASN A 357 4.69 17.09 -24.93
CA ASN A 357 5.78 16.18 -24.56
C ASN A 357 5.29 14.81 -24.09
N VAL A 358 3.97 14.63 -23.92
CA VAL A 358 3.40 13.36 -23.45
C VAL A 358 2.95 12.52 -24.64
N SER A 359 3.50 11.33 -24.79
CA SER A 359 3.16 10.41 -25.88
C SER A 359 2.06 9.42 -25.48
N VAL A 360 1.00 9.33 -26.30
CA VAL A 360 -0.08 8.34 -26.17
C VAL A 360 0.48 6.92 -26.11
N GLY A 361 1.40 6.59 -27.03
CA GLY A 361 1.98 5.24 -27.12
C GLY A 361 2.82 4.88 -25.90
N MET A 362 3.61 5.83 -25.39
CA MET A 362 4.45 5.60 -24.21
C MET A 362 3.62 5.49 -22.93
N GLN A 363 2.53 6.26 -22.81
CA GLN A 363 1.59 6.11 -21.70
C GLN A 363 0.89 4.75 -21.70
N ALA A 364 0.40 4.30 -22.86
CA ALA A 364 -0.20 2.98 -23.00
C ALA A 364 0.81 1.86 -22.69
N ALA A 365 2.05 1.99 -23.15
CA ALA A 365 3.12 1.06 -22.84
C ALA A 365 3.44 1.02 -21.34
N ALA A 366 3.51 2.19 -20.68
CA ALA A 366 3.79 2.28 -19.24
C ALA A 366 2.71 1.60 -18.40
N LEU A 367 1.42 1.86 -18.70
CA LEU A 367 0.30 1.21 -18.03
C LEU A 367 0.33 -0.31 -18.24
N GLY A 368 0.50 -0.75 -19.49
CA GLY A 368 0.54 -2.18 -19.83
C GLY A 368 1.72 -2.91 -19.18
N CYS A 369 2.91 -2.31 -19.18
CA CYS A 369 4.10 -2.87 -18.53
C CYS A 369 3.92 -2.94 -17.01
N SER A 370 3.37 -1.89 -16.38
CA SER A 370 3.12 -1.89 -14.93
C SER A 370 2.19 -3.03 -14.51
N VAL A 371 1.09 -3.25 -15.24
CA VAL A 371 0.19 -4.39 -14.99
C VAL A 371 0.90 -5.73 -15.21
N ALA A 372 1.63 -5.88 -16.32
CA ALA A 372 2.29 -7.14 -16.66
C ALA A 372 3.37 -7.51 -15.64
N ILE A 373 4.24 -6.56 -15.28
CA ILE A 373 5.32 -6.76 -14.31
C ILE A 373 4.73 -7.04 -12.92
N ALA A 374 3.67 -6.33 -12.52
CA ALA A 374 2.98 -6.58 -11.26
C ALA A 374 2.40 -7.99 -11.17
N LEU A 375 1.69 -8.45 -12.21
CA LEU A 375 1.09 -9.79 -12.21
C LEU A 375 2.15 -10.89 -12.22
N VAL A 376 3.20 -10.76 -13.02
CA VAL A 376 4.29 -11.75 -13.10
C VAL A 376 5.11 -11.76 -11.81
N GLY A 377 5.48 -10.58 -11.31
CA GLY A 377 6.24 -10.40 -10.08
C GLY A 377 5.47 -10.86 -8.84
N GLY A 378 4.18 -10.53 -8.77
CA GLY A 378 3.28 -10.96 -7.69
C GLY A 378 3.00 -12.46 -7.74
N ALA A 379 2.89 -13.07 -8.94
CA ALA A 379 2.79 -14.52 -9.07
C ALA A 379 4.06 -15.23 -8.59
N PHE A 380 5.24 -14.74 -9.01
CA PHE A 380 6.54 -15.25 -8.55
C PHE A 380 6.69 -15.13 -7.04
N THR A 381 6.40 -13.96 -6.48
CA THR A 381 6.47 -13.71 -5.03
C THR A 381 5.45 -14.56 -4.29
N GLY A 382 4.23 -14.69 -4.82
CA GLY A 382 3.17 -15.55 -4.33
C GLY A 382 3.58 -17.01 -4.20
N LEU A 383 4.30 -17.55 -5.19
CA LEU A 383 4.90 -18.89 -5.11
C LEU A 383 5.86 -19.02 -3.94
N ILE A 384 6.75 -18.05 -3.73
CA ILE A 384 7.71 -18.05 -2.63
C ILE A 384 7.00 -17.95 -1.28
N VAL A 385 6.08 -17.00 -1.12
CA VAL A 385 5.39 -16.81 0.15
C VAL A 385 4.35 -17.89 0.43
N SER A 386 3.99 -18.73 -0.55
CA SER A 386 3.12 -19.90 -0.32
C SER A 386 3.81 -21.08 0.37
N LEU A 387 5.15 -21.03 0.52
CA LEU A 387 5.91 -22.12 1.13
C LEU A 387 5.47 -22.38 2.59
N PRO A 388 5.31 -23.64 3.02
CA PRO A 388 4.62 -24.00 4.27
C PRO A 388 5.42 -23.74 5.55
N PHE A 389 6.73 -23.45 5.44
CA PHE A 389 7.60 -23.25 6.59
C PHE A 389 7.70 -21.80 7.07
N LEU A 390 6.95 -20.88 6.44
CA LEU A 390 6.97 -19.45 6.75
C LEU A 390 6.05 -19.09 7.93
N GLY A 391 5.38 -20.08 8.52
CA GLY A 391 4.60 -19.95 9.74
C GLY A 391 3.32 -19.12 9.59
N GLN A 392 2.73 -19.14 8.39
CA GLN A 392 1.40 -18.64 8.10
C GLN A 392 0.33 -19.27 9.03
N PRO A 393 -0.76 -18.55 9.35
CA PRO A 393 -1.81 -19.12 10.18
C PRO A 393 -2.60 -20.19 9.42
N PRO A 394 -3.17 -21.19 10.10
CA PRO A 394 -4.23 -22.03 9.53
C PRO A 394 -5.49 -21.21 9.23
N ASP A 395 -6.39 -21.73 8.41
CA ASP A 395 -7.57 -20.99 7.93
C ASP A 395 -8.46 -20.51 9.09
N GLU A 396 -8.66 -21.31 10.14
CA GLU A 396 -9.44 -20.94 11.33
C GLU A 396 -8.86 -19.79 12.18
N ASN A 397 -7.57 -19.51 12.01
CA ASN A 397 -6.85 -18.49 12.79
C ASN A 397 -6.49 -17.26 11.96
N CYS A 398 -7.04 -17.11 10.75
CA CYS A 398 -6.90 -15.87 9.99
C CYS A 398 -7.59 -14.70 10.72
N TYR A 399 -7.07 -13.49 10.51
CA TYR A 399 -7.60 -12.23 11.05
C TYR A 399 -7.66 -12.22 12.59
N ASP A 400 -6.68 -12.82 13.26
CA ASP A 400 -6.57 -12.88 14.72
C ASP A 400 -5.17 -12.47 15.21
N ASP A 401 -5.11 -11.40 16.00
CA ASP A 401 -3.87 -10.89 16.58
C ASP A 401 -3.22 -11.89 17.55
N SER A 402 -4.00 -12.73 18.24
CA SER A 402 -3.49 -13.67 19.25
C SER A 402 -2.54 -14.73 18.68
N VAL A 403 -2.46 -14.85 17.36
CA VAL A 403 -1.51 -15.76 16.69
C VAL A 403 -0.07 -15.27 16.83
N TYR A 404 0.16 -13.95 16.80
CA TYR A 404 1.50 -13.35 16.77
C TYR A 404 1.76 -12.30 17.85
N TRP A 405 0.72 -11.91 18.59
CA TRP A 405 0.80 -10.87 19.60
C TRP A 405 0.36 -11.39 20.98
N GLU A 406 1.04 -10.91 22.01
CA GLU A 406 0.57 -11.02 23.39
C GLU A 406 -0.65 -10.08 23.54
N ILE A 407 -1.81 -10.65 23.81
CA ILE A 407 -3.06 -9.88 23.93
C ILE A 407 -3.26 -9.45 25.39
N PRO A 408 -3.54 -8.15 25.66
CA PRO A 408 -3.89 -7.70 27.00
C PRO A 408 -5.10 -8.47 27.54
N ILE A 409 -4.98 -9.02 28.75
CA ILE A 409 -6.10 -9.66 29.44
C ILE A 409 -6.90 -8.57 30.13
N GLU A 410 -8.14 -8.34 29.71
CA GLU A 410 -9.05 -7.48 30.46
C GLU A 410 -9.42 -8.16 31.79
N GLY A 411 -8.89 -7.63 32.90
CA GLY A 411 -9.37 -7.82 34.27
C GLY A 411 -9.87 -9.22 34.65
N GLY A 412 -8.96 -10.17 34.90
CA GLY A 412 -9.17 -11.28 35.84
C GLY A 412 -10.26 -12.33 35.53
N ALA A 413 -10.86 -12.35 34.35
CA ALA A 413 -11.75 -13.44 33.96
C ALA A 413 -10.92 -14.61 33.39
N PRO A 414 -10.98 -15.82 33.98
CA PRO A 414 -10.31 -16.97 33.39
C PRO A 414 -10.97 -17.29 32.05
N LEU A 415 -10.16 -17.36 31.00
CA LEU A 415 -10.59 -17.81 29.69
C LEU A 415 -11.10 -19.26 29.82
N GLU A 416 -12.42 -19.44 29.85
CA GLU A 416 -13.05 -20.71 29.45
C GLU A 416 -12.81 -20.91 27.95
N ASN A 417 -11.58 -21.25 27.57
CA ASN A 417 -11.23 -21.98 26.36
C ASN A 417 -9.77 -22.41 26.45
N ASN A 418 -9.59 -23.71 26.59
CA ASN A 418 -8.32 -24.41 26.79
C ASN A 418 -7.24 -24.07 25.76
N ILE A 419 -6.41 -23.07 26.05
CA ILE A 419 -5.00 -23.06 25.66
C ILE A 419 -4.21 -22.79 26.94
N VAL A 420 -3.70 -23.86 27.55
CA VAL A 420 -2.82 -23.75 28.72
C VAL A 420 -1.50 -23.14 28.24
N TYR A 421 -1.34 -21.83 28.43
CA TYR A 421 -0.03 -21.23 28.55
C TYR A 421 0.36 -21.30 30.03
N GLU A 422 1.53 -21.85 30.33
CA GLU A 422 2.11 -21.73 31.67
C GLU A 422 2.28 -20.23 31.97
N ASP A 423 1.68 -19.76 33.06
CA ASP A 423 1.86 -18.39 33.55
C ASP A 423 3.35 -18.15 33.84
N ASP A 424 3.93 -17.16 33.16
CA ASP A 424 5.27 -16.65 33.47
C ASP A 424 5.16 -15.65 34.64
N PRO A 425 5.68 -15.98 35.84
CA PRO A 425 5.58 -15.13 37.03
C PRO A 425 6.40 -13.84 36.94
N SER A 426 7.09 -13.56 35.83
CA SER A 426 7.89 -12.34 35.62
C SER A 426 7.11 -11.16 35.00
N LYS A 427 5.81 -11.33 34.66
CA LYS A 427 5.02 -10.24 34.07
C LYS A 427 4.55 -9.23 35.13
N LEU A 428 4.94 -7.97 34.94
CA LEU A 428 4.41 -6.82 35.68
C LEU A 428 2.94 -6.59 35.30
N THR A 429 2.06 -6.67 36.29
CA THR A 429 0.67 -6.23 36.18
C THR A 429 0.64 -4.71 36.01
N VAL A 430 0.16 -4.24 34.86
CA VAL A 430 -0.11 -2.82 34.66
C VAL A 430 -1.47 -2.53 35.29
N GLU A 431 -1.46 -1.95 36.49
CA GLU A 431 -2.67 -1.32 37.06
C GLU A 431 -2.97 -0.01 36.31
N ALA A 432 -4.27 0.15 36.00
CA ALA A 432 -4.99 1.19 35.26
C ALA A 432 -4.27 2.48 34.82
#